data_AF-A0A1W0E4H3-F1
#
_entry.id   AF-A0A1W0E4H3-F1
#
_cell.length_a   1.000
_cell.length_b   1.000
_cell.length_c   1.000
_cell.angle_alpha   90.00
_cell.angle_beta   90.00
_cell.angle_gamma   90.00
#
_symmetry.space_group_name_H-M   'P 1'
#
loop_
_entity.id
_entity.type
_entity.pdbx_description
1 polymer ?
#
loop_
_entity_poly.entity_id
_entity_poly.type
_entity_poly.pdbx_seq_one_letter_code
_entity_poly.pdbx_strand_id
1 'polypeptide(L)'
;MTVAKKVFKIKVPFSLEEYRKGYRYALSKYTTDEVQFVKMTREKSIDKIITETHKVLNLGKRMPFMVRKVIPTAACMVEEFSTNVDSIKITSDGVSDTFEHFHQTTDIKQNDLNVNKERTVDTVTVANTEHVIADEKIKILDKDGTELPVEETAKIINERLDVQKNKSAKDLKIDERLKVNEKNIKNTLGISETEMREENSKKTEKNSLGKAHCQKEKHQKYEEEGHYTTTKYKNMHFDESTFKMNIDTKVTTNEHFKFNTDAPVEVIDFRTYFKEKMVKVDDRDYSGNFSERYPCVYVYKFVEVEINSKLLGWISKEVVKSLRDSMVELTRDVIRFHKEWKNMKEEELDKYEDEVVKKFMQSK
;
A
#
# COMPACT_ATOMS: atom_id res chain seq x y z
N MET A 1 -17.36 29.99 -0.34
CA MET A 1 -16.68 28.71 -0.12
C MET A 1 -17.70 27.70 0.37
N THR A 2 -17.84 26.58 -0.35
CA THR A 2 -18.72 25.47 0.05
C THR A 2 -17.84 24.26 0.30
N VAL A 3 -17.94 23.69 1.51
CA VAL A 3 -17.21 22.48 1.90
C VAL A 3 -18.23 21.36 2.13
N ALA A 4 -18.05 20.25 1.42
CA ALA A 4 -18.79 19.02 1.64
C ALA A 4 -17.85 17.97 2.23
N LYS A 5 -18.15 17.48 3.43
CA LYS A 5 -17.36 16.47 4.12
C LYS A 5 -18.22 15.30 4.56
N LYS A 6 -17.72 14.08 4.41
CA LYS A 6 -18.44 12.85 4.73
C LYS A 6 -17.46 11.73 5.05
N VAL A 7 -17.81 10.87 6.02
CA VAL A 7 -17.10 9.60 6.22
C VAL A 7 -18.01 8.48 5.73
N PHE A 8 -17.52 7.66 4.82
CA PHE A 8 -18.20 6.44 4.42
C PHE A 8 -17.60 5.23 5.12
N LYS A 9 -18.45 4.34 5.64
CA LYS A 9 -18.05 3.09 6.28
C LYS A 9 -18.66 1.91 5.52
N ILE A 10 -17.81 1.02 4.99
CA ILE A 10 -18.23 -0.22 4.35
C ILE A 10 -17.62 -1.40 5.10
N LYS A 11 -18.44 -2.39 5.47
CA LYS A 11 -17.96 -3.68 6.00
C LYS A 11 -17.80 -4.66 4.84
N VAL A 12 -16.65 -5.30 4.72
CA VAL A 12 -16.33 -6.20 3.59
C VAL A 12 -15.85 -7.58 4.09
N PRO A 13 -16.20 -8.69 3.40
CA PRO A 13 -15.98 -10.07 3.85
C PRO A 13 -14.59 -10.61 3.49
N PHE A 14 -13.54 -9.90 3.90
CA PHE A 14 -12.15 -10.27 3.67
C PHE A 14 -11.29 -10.02 4.90
N SER A 15 -10.16 -10.74 4.99
CA SER A 15 -9.05 -10.32 5.85
C SER A 15 -8.40 -9.03 5.32
N LEU A 16 -7.53 -8.39 6.12
CA LEU A 16 -6.80 -7.20 5.67
C LEU A 16 -5.99 -7.49 4.39
N GLU A 17 -5.28 -8.62 4.37
CA GLU A 17 -4.46 -8.99 3.23
C GLU A 17 -5.28 -9.37 1.99
N GLU A 18 -6.35 -10.15 2.16
CA GLU A 18 -7.27 -10.48 1.05
C GLU A 18 -7.83 -9.19 0.45
N TYR A 19 -8.27 -8.24 1.29
CA TYR A 19 -8.78 -6.96 0.81
C TYR A 19 -7.70 -6.16 0.07
N ARG A 20 -6.47 -6.11 0.58
CA ARG A 20 -5.34 -5.43 -0.08
C ARG A 20 -5.07 -5.99 -1.48
N LYS A 21 -4.95 -7.31 -1.61
CA LYS A 21 -4.73 -8.00 -2.90
C LYS A 21 -5.88 -7.73 -3.86
N GLY A 22 -7.12 -7.94 -3.40
CA GLY A 22 -8.31 -7.74 -4.21
C GLY A 22 -8.53 -6.29 -4.65
N TYR A 23 -8.28 -5.32 -3.76
CA TYR A 23 -8.38 -3.90 -4.07
C TYR A 23 -7.38 -3.47 -5.14
N ARG A 24 -6.12 -3.88 -5.01
CA ARG A 24 -5.07 -3.63 -6.02
C ARG A 24 -5.40 -4.21 -7.38
N TYR A 25 -5.86 -5.46 -7.39
CA TYR A 25 -6.30 -6.12 -8.61
C TYR A 25 -7.48 -5.37 -9.26
N ALA A 26 -8.53 -5.07 -8.48
CA ALA A 26 -9.72 -4.39 -8.97
C ALA A 26 -9.39 -2.98 -9.49
N LEU A 27 -8.56 -2.22 -8.78
CA LEU A 27 -8.12 -0.88 -9.20
C LEU A 27 -7.35 -0.93 -10.53
N SER A 28 -6.47 -1.91 -10.69
CA SER A 28 -5.72 -2.14 -11.92
C SER A 28 -6.64 -2.46 -13.09
N LYS A 29 -7.65 -3.32 -12.86
CA LYS A 29 -8.66 -3.67 -13.86
C LYS A 29 -9.59 -2.50 -14.21
N TYR A 30 -9.87 -1.62 -13.25
CA TYR A 30 -10.71 -0.42 -13.42
C TYR A 30 -9.97 0.75 -14.08
N THR A 31 -8.65 0.65 -14.21
CA THR A 31 -7.84 1.68 -14.86
C THR A 31 -8.12 1.70 -16.36
N THR A 32 -8.49 2.88 -16.85
CA THR A 32 -8.91 3.13 -18.24
C THR A 32 -8.04 4.21 -18.88
N ASP A 33 -8.27 4.51 -20.15
CA ASP A 33 -7.53 5.54 -20.91
C ASP A 33 -7.73 6.98 -20.41
N GLU A 34 -8.62 7.18 -19.43
CA GLU A 34 -8.83 8.43 -18.72
C GLU A 34 -7.77 8.69 -17.64
N VAL A 35 -7.00 7.67 -17.27
CA VAL A 35 -5.94 7.72 -16.26
C VAL A 35 -4.60 7.72 -16.97
N GLN A 36 -3.75 8.69 -16.64
CA GLN A 36 -2.37 8.74 -17.10
C GLN A 36 -1.42 8.71 -15.91
N PHE A 37 -0.52 7.74 -15.87
CA PHE A 37 0.50 7.68 -14.83
C PHE A 37 1.65 8.63 -15.17
N VAL A 38 1.96 9.52 -14.24
CA VAL A 38 3.14 10.39 -14.29
C VAL A 38 4.29 9.74 -13.51
N LYS A 39 3.98 9.22 -12.31
CA LYS A 39 4.93 8.52 -11.45
C LYS A 39 4.21 7.45 -10.63
N MET A 40 4.85 6.30 -10.45
CA MET A 40 4.51 5.33 -9.44
C MET A 40 5.79 4.79 -8.82
N THR A 41 5.90 4.86 -7.50
CA THR A 41 7.02 4.30 -6.74
C THR A 41 6.48 3.41 -5.64
N ARG A 42 7.10 2.25 -5.45
CA ARG A 42 6.75 1.29 -4.40
C ARG A 42 8.00 0.93 -3.61
N GLU A 43 7.95 1.17 -2.32
CA GLU A 43 9.00 0.85 -1.37
C GLU A 43 8.48 -0.23 -0.42
N LYS A 44 9.16 -1.37 -0.40
CA LYS A 44 8.86 -2.47 0.52
C LYS A 44 9.84 -2.40 1.69
N SER A 45 9.30 -2.44 2.90
CA SER A 45 10.05 -2.58 4.15
C SER A 45 9.46 -3.73 4.96
N ILE A 46 10.13 -4.11 6.06
CA ILE A 46 9.80 -5.30 6.86
C ILE A 46 8.33 -5.28 7.34
N ASP A 47 7.86 -4.10 7.74
CA ASP A 47 6.57 -3.88 8.42
C ASP A 47 5.53 -3.14 7.55
N LYS A 48 5.93 -2.61 6.40
CA LYS A 48 5.05 -1.79 5.56
C LYS A 48 5.46 -1.78 4.09
N ILE A 49 4.46 -1.64 3.22
CA ILE A 49 4.63 -1.28 1.82
C ILE A 49 4.12 0.15 1.64
N ILE A 50 4.98 1.04 1.15
CA ILE A 50 4.60 2.40 0.80
C ILE A 50 4.50 2.47 -0.72
N THR A 51 3.32 2.80 -1.24
CA THR A 51 3.11 3.06 -2.67
C THR A 51 2.73 4.52 -2.85
N GLU A 52 3.53 5.25 -3.62
CA GLU A 52 3.23 6.62 -4.02
C GLU A 52 2.86 6.66 -5.50
N THR A 53 1.78 7.35 -5.84
CA THR A 53 1.36 7.55 -7.22
C THR A 53 1.06 9.01 -7.50
N HIS A 54 1.48 9.47 -8.68
CA HIS A 54 1.06 10.73 -9.29
C HIS A 54 0.41 10.40 -10.63
N LYS A 55 -0.87 10.74 -10.76
CA LYS A 55 -1.67 10.48 -11.96
C LYS A 55 -2.31 11.76 -12.45
N VAL A 56 -2.57 11.82 -13.75
CA VAL A 56 -3.43 12.82 -14.38
C VAL A 56 -4.71 12.12 -14.83
N LEU A 57 -5.84 12.64 -14.39
CA LEU A 57 -7.17 12.15 -14.68
C LEU A 57 -7.86 13.10 -15.65
N ASN A 58 -8.36 12.58 -16.78
CA ASN A 58 -9.22 13.32 -17.69
C ASN A 58 -10.70 12.97 -17.43
N LEU A 59 -11.36 13.83 -16.64
CA LEU A 59 -12.75 13.63 -16.24
C LEU A 59 -13.76 13.99 -17.33
N GLY A 60 -13.31 14.55 -18.46
CA GLY A 60 -14.20 15.10 -19.49
C GLY A 60 -15.13 14.04 -20.08
N LYS A 61 -14.67 12.80 -20.22
CA LYS A 61 -15.47 11.68 -20.74
C LYS A 61 -16.56 11.23 -19.77
N ARG A 62 -16.30 11.29 -18.46
CA ARG A 62 -17.25 10.92 -17.39
C ARG A 62 -18.34 11.94 -17.14
N MET A 63 -18.13 13.19 -17.54
CA MET A 63 -19.14 14.24 -17.36
C MET A 63 -20.30 14.08 -18.35
N PRO A 64 -21.55 14.31 -17.92
CA PRO A 64 -22.70 14.41 -18.81
C PRO A 64 -22.42 15.41 -19.95
N PHE A 65 -22.90 15.11 -21.15
CA PHE A 65 -22.61 15.89 -22.36
C PHE A 65 -22.88 17.39 -22.20
N MET A 66 -24.00 17.75 -21.55
CA MET A 66 -24.37 19.14 -21.30
C MET A 66 -23.39 19.87 -20.38
N VAL A 67 -22.86 19.19 -19.36
CA VAL A 67 -21.86 19.73 -18.44
C VAL A 67 -20.53 19.95 -19.16
N ARG A 68 -20.12 18.97 -19.98
CA ARG A 68 -18.89 19.03 -20.77
C ARG A 68 -18.85 20.18 -21.78
N LYS A 69 -20.02 20.64 -22.26
CA LYS A 69 -20.12 21.78 -23.18
C LYS A 69 -19.91 23.14 -22.51
N VAL A 70 -20.19 23.24 -21.21
CA VAL A 70 -20.11 24.51 -20.47
C VAL A 70 -18.82 24.62 -19.65
N ILE A 71 -18.18 23.49 -19.34
CA ILE A 71 -16.93 23.43 -18.60
C ILE A 71 -15.75 23.40 -19.59
N PRO A 72 -14.76 24.30 -19.46
CA PRO A 72 -13.55 24.25 -20.27
C PRO A 72 -12.84 22.90 -20.12
N THR A 73 -12.28 22.34 -21.21
CA THR A 73 -11.55 21.07 -21.19
C THR A 73 -10.44 21.05 -20.12
N ALA A 74 -9.76 22.19 -19.92
CA ALA A 74 -8.75 22.38 -18.89
C ALA A 74 -9.28 22.10 -17.46
N ALA A 75 -10.54 22.46 -17.17
CA ALA A 75 -11.14 22.21 -15.85
C ALA A 75 -11.42 20.72 -15.59
N CYS A 76 -11.39 19.89 -16.63
CA CYS A 76 -11.58 18.44 -16.50
C CYS A 76 -10.29 17.66 -16.22
N MET A 77 -9.12 18.34 -16.25
CA MET A 77 -7.82 17.73 -16.01
C MET A 77 -7.43 17.88 -14.55
N VAL A 78 -7.35 16.74 -13.84
CA VAL A 78 -7.10 16.69 -12.39
C VAL A 78 -5.88 15.84 -12.11
N GLU A 79 -4.94 16.37 -11.36
CA GLU A 79 -3.83 15.59 -10.79
C GLU A 79 -4.29 14.89 -9.51
N GLU A 80 -3.96 13.62 -9.41
CA GLU A 80 -4.13 12.79 -8.22
C GLU A 80 -2.74 12.49 -7.64
N PHE A 81 -2.51 12.87 -6.39
CA PHE A 81 -1.35 12.49 -5.60
C PHE A 81 -1.82 11.55 -4.49
N SER A 82 -1.32 10.32 -4.48
CA SER A 82 -1.73 9.33 -3.48
C SER A 82 -0.53 8.70 -2.81
N THR A 83 -0.60 8.56 -1.50
CA THR A 83 0.34 7.77 -0.68
C THR A 83 -0.46 6.68 0.02
N ASN A 84 -0.20 5.43 -0.34
CA ASN A 84 -0.74 4.26 0.33
C ASN A 84 0.32 3.65 1.24
N VAL A 85 -0.05 3.37 2.49
CA VAL A 85 0.78 2.70 3.48
C VAL A 85 0.04 1.45 3.92
N ASP A 86 0.48 0.31 3.40
CA ASP A 86 -0.06 -0.99 3.78
C ASP A 86 0.80 -1.55 4.91
N SER A 87 0.27 -1.67 6.13
CA SER A 87 0.93 -2.47 7.16
C SER A 87 0.91 -3.94 6.75
N ILE A 88 2.09 -4.55 6.70
CA ILE A 88 2.30 -5.95 6.35
C ILE A 88 3.12 -6.60 7.47
N LYS A 89 2.83 -7.85 7.79
CA LYS A 89 3.70 -8.68 8.62
C LYS A 89 4.40 -9.64 7.67
N ILE A 90 5.64 -9.36 7.28
CA ILE A 90 6.45 -10.28 6.48
C ILE A 90 7.09 -11.29 7.43
N THR A 91 6.67 -12.55 7.35
CA THR A 91 7.39 -13.69 7.95
C THR A 91 8.27 -14.35 6.87
N SER A 92 9.52 -14.60 7.23
CA SER A 92 10.65 -14.89 6.34
C SER A 92 10.78 -16.37 5.98
N ASP A 93 9.69 -17.04 5.63
CA ASP A 93 9.70 -18.51 5.59
C ASP A 93 9.49 -19.08 4.17
N GLY A 94 9.28 -18.22 3.16
CA GLY A 94 9.37 -18.56 1.73
C GLY A 94 8.43 -19.67 1.20
N VAL A 95 7.61 -20.28 2.06
CA VAL A 95 6.81 -21.48 1.73
C VAL A 95 5.36 -21.40 2.24
N SER A 96 5.04 -20.57 3.23
CA SER A 96 3.66 -20.38 3.68
C SER A 96 3.38 -18.97 4.20
N ASP A 97 2.31 -18.36 3.70
CA ASP A 97 1.73 -17.13 4.25
C ASP A 97 1.07 -17.46 5.60
N THR A 98 1.87 -17.58 6.66
CA THR A 98 1.41 -17.74 8.04
C THR A 98 1.80 -16.53 8.88
N PHE A 99 0.82 -15.95 9.58
CA PHE A 99 0.93 -14.67 10.29
C PHE A 99 1.21 -14.89 11.78
N GLU A 100 2.33 -14.37 12.28
CA GLU A 100 2.56 -14.24 13.73
C GLU A 100 2.44 -12.77 14.16
N HIS A 101 1.83 -12.55 15.32
CA HIS A 101 1.63 -11.22 15.89
C HIS A 101 2.86 -10.86 16.76
N PHE A 102 3.66 -9.88 16.32
CA PHE A 102 4.64 -9.22 17.20
C PHE A 102 4.08 -7.87 17.65
N HIS A 103 3.96 -7.68 18.96
CA HIS A 103 3.73 -6.35 19.54
C HIS A 103 4.44 -6.23 20.89
N GLN A 104 5.49 -5.42 20.97
CA GLN A 104 5.74 -4.60 22.16
C GLN A 104 6.70 -3.45 21.85
N THR A 105 6.34 -2.24 22.27
CA THR A 105 7.28 -1.14 22.46
C THR A 105 7.14 -0.64 23.88
N THR A 106 8.25 -0.40 24.58
CA THR A 106 8.25 0.38 25.82
C THR A 106 9.40 1.37 25.79
N ASP A 107 9.08 2.66 25.86
CA ASP A 107 10.07 3.71 26.12
C ASP A 107 10.20 3.91 27.63
N ILE A 108 11.40 3.75 28.17
CA ILE A 108 11.76 4.23 29.51
C ILE A 108 12.71 5.41 29.33
N LYS A 109 12.39 6.56 29.95
CA LYS A 109 13.36 7.65 30.14
C LYS A 109 13.91 7.60 31.55
N GLN A 110 15.22 7.44 31.68
CA GLN A 110 15.94 7.67 32.92
C GLN A 110 17.34 8.20 32.63
N ASN A 111 17.65 9.42 33.08
CA ASN A 111 18.99 10.00 33.22
C ASN A 111 20.02 9.61 32.11
N ASP A 112 19.69 10.01 30.89
CA ASP A 112 20.59 10.30 29.74
C ASP A 112 21.34 9.16 29.00
N LEU A 113 20.86 7.91 29.00
CA LEU A 113 21.31 6.88 28.03
C LEU A 113 20.13 6.08 27.45
N ASN A 114 20.05 5.97 26.11
CA ASN A 114 19.04 5.17 25.40
C ASN A 114 19.58 3.77 25.09
N VAL A 115 18.89 2.72 25.54
CA VAL A 115 19.20 1.32 25.20
C VAL A 115 17.92 0.62 24.73
N ASN A 116 17.90 0.14 23.49
CA ASN A 116 16.82 -0.69 22.94
C ASN A 116 17.08 -2.17 23.22
N LYS A 117 16.07 -2.89 23.72
CA LYS A 117 16.11 -4.36 23.85
C LYS A 117 14.70 -4.94 23.65
N GLU A 118 14.53 -5.85 22.69
CA GLU A 118 13.28 -6.59 22.44
C GLU A 118 13.47 -8.11 22.64
N ARG A 119 12.48 -8.76 23.28
CA ARG A 119 12.26 -10.23 23.43
C ARG A 119 10.87 -10.43 24.12
N THR A 120 10.00 -11.43 23.93
CA THR A 120 10.02 -12.75 23.26
C THR A 120 8.57 -13.24 23.01
N VAL A 121 8.43 -14.05 21.95
CA VAL A 121 7.54 -15.19 21.57
C VAL A 121 6.37 -15.64 22.47
N ASP A 122 5.20 -15.81 21.85
CA ASP A 122 4.25 -16.91 22.12
C ASP A 122 3.82 -17.56 20.79
N THR A 123 4.01 -18.88 20.67
CA THR A 123 3.58 -19.69 19.53
C THR A 123 2.33 -20.49 19.94
N VAL A 124 1.18 -20.23 19.32
CA VAL A 124 0.02 -21.13 19.40
C VAL A 124 -0.10 -21.85 18.07
N THR A 125 0.45 -23.05 18.02
CA THR A 125 0.22 -23.99 16.92
C THR A 125 -1.19 -24.55 17.06
N VAL A 126 -2.12 -24.14 16.20
CA VAL A 126 -3.36 -24.91 15.99
C VAL A 126 -3.02 -26.05 15.03
N ALA A 127 -2.64 -27.19 15.60
CA ALA A 127 -2.67 -28.43 14.86
C ALA A 127 -4.15 -28.79 14.62
N ASN A 128 -4.56 -28.80 13.35
CA ASN A 128 -5.24 -29.93 12.69
C ASN A 128 -6.08 -29.43 11.51
N THR A 129 -5.74 -29.86 10.30
CA THR A 129 -6.48 -30.95 9.66
C THR A 129 -5.59 -31.61 8.62
N GLU A 130 -5.66 -32.94 8.60
CA GLU A 130 -4.85 -33.89 7.84
C GLU A 130 -4.79 -33.57 6.35
N HIS A 131 -3.57 -33.38 5.82
CA HIS A 131 -3.23 -33.93 4.53
C HIS A 131 -2.09 -34.93 4.73
N VAL A 132 -2.43 -36.18 4.45
CA VAL A 132 -1.55 -37.35 4.34
C VAL A 132 -0.29 -36.96 3.56
N ILE A 133 0.84 -36.80 4.26
CA ILE A 133 2.15 -37.04 3.65
C ILE A 133 2.27 -38.56 3.62
N ALA A 134 1.96 -39.14 2.46
CA ALA A 134 2.53 -40.43 2.13
C ALA A 134 4.04 -40.20 2.01
N ASP A 135 4.82 -41.09 2.65
CA ASP A 135 6.28 -41.19 2.55
C ASP A 135 6.74 -41.20 1.08
N GLU A 136 7.02 -40.03 0.50
CA GLU A 136 7.82 -39.96 -0.73
C GLU A 136 9.30 -39.85 -0.34
N LYS A 137 9.96 -41.01 -0.38
CA LYS A 137 11.42 -41.13 -0.35
C LYS A 137 12.02 -40.30 -1.50
N ILE A 138 12.71 -39.21 -1.18
CA ILE A 138 13.55 -38.50 -2.15
C ILE A 138 14.68 -39.45 -2.56
N LYS A 139 14.63 -39.93 -3.79
CA LYS A 139 15.64 -40.80 -4.40
C LYS A 139 16.65 -39.94 -5.14
N ILE A 140 17.90 -39.90 -4.66
CA ILE A 140 19.00 -39.31 -5.41
C ILE A 140 19.62 -40.43 -6.26
N LEU A 141 19.61 -40.24 -7.58
CA LEU A 141 20.18 -41.18 -8.52
C LEU A 141 21.63 -40.79 -8.86
N ASP A 142 22.48 -41.78 -9.07
CA ASP A 142 23.80 -41.59 -9.67
C ASP A 142 23.71 -41.31 -11.18
N LYS A 143 24.86 -41.31 -11.86
CA LYS A 143 24.93 -40.99 -13.29
C LYS A 143 24.40 -42.11 -14.19
N ASP A 144 24.32 -43.32 -13.68
CA ASP A 144 23.82 -44.53 -14.32
C ASP A 144 22.37 -44.85 -13.94
N GLY A 145 21.75 -44.01 -13.10
CA GLY A 145 20.34 -44.10 -12.73
C GLY A 145 20.07 -45.03 -11.55
N THR A 146 21.10 -45.44 -10.80
CA THR A 146 20.93 -46.24 -9.58
C THR A 146 20.78 -45.37 -8.34
N GLU A 147 19.95 -45.81 -7.39
CA GLU A 147 19.67 -45.07 -6.16
C GLU A 147 20.89 -45.09 -5.24
N LEU A 148 21.35 -43.90 -4.85
CA LEU A 148 22.45 -43.76 -3.90
C LEU A 148 22.03 -44.27 -2.52
N PRO A 149 22.94 -44.97 -1.80
CA PRO A 149 22.73 -45.33 -0.40
C PRO A 149 22.36 -44.09 0.44
N VAL A 150 21.51 -44.29 1.45
CA VAL A 150 20.98 -43.21 2.32
C VAL A 150 22.10 -42.39 2.97
N GLU A 151 23.20 -43.04 3.35
CA GLU A 151 24.37 -42.42 3.97
C GLU A 151 25.12 -41.50 2.99
N GLU A 152 25.20 -41.88 1.71
CA GLU A 152 25.85 -41.10 0.65
C GLU A 152 24.98 -39.91 0.22
N THR A 153 23.67 -40.11 0.18
CA THR A 153 22.67 -39.05 -0.01
C THR A 153 22.75 -37.98 1.09
N ALA A 154 22.86 -38.39 2.36
CA ALA A 154 23.00 -37.47 3.49
C ALA A 154 24.32 -36.67 3.43
N LYS A 155 25.41 -37.31 2.98
CA LYS A 155 26.71 -36.66 2.82
C LYS A 155 26.68 -35.58 1.73
N ILE A 156 26.07 -35.86 0.57
CA ILE A 156 25.94 -34.90 -0.54
C ILE A 156 25.10 -33.68 -0.14
N ILE A 157 24.02 -33.89 0.62
CA ILE A 157 23.18 -32.80 1.12
C ILE A 157 23.98 -31.88 2.05
N ASN A 158 24.75 -32.45 2.98
CA ASN A 158 25.57 -31.68 3.91
C ASN A 158 26.70 -30.91 3.19
N GLU A 159 27.37 -31.53 2.21
CA GLU A 159 28.40 -30.85 1.41
C GLU A 159 27.83 -29.67 0.61
N ARG A 160 26.61 -29.79 0.06
CA ARG A 160 25.94 -28.67 -0.65
C ARG A 160 25.56 -27.52 0.29
N LEU A 161 25.11 -27.84 1.50
CA LEU A 161 24.80 -26.84 2.52
C LEU A 161 26.05 -26.07 2.97
N ASP A 162 27.18 -26.75 3.12
CA ASP A 162 28.46 -26.11 3.48
C ASP A 162 29.02 -25.24 2.34
N VAL A 163 28.83 -25.64 1.08
CA VAL A 163 29.18 -24.80 -0.09
C VAL A 163 28.32 -23.53 -0.13
N GLN A 164 27.02 -23.61 0.17
CA GLN A 164 26.15 -22.43 0.24
C GLN A 164 26.55 -21.47 1.37
N LYS A 165 26.83 -22.00 2.57
CA LYS A 165 27.31 -21.19 3.70
C LYS A 165 28.63 -20.47 3.38
N ASN A 166 29.56 -21.16 2.72
CA ASN A 166 30.85 -20.58 2.32
C ASN A 166 30.73 -19.54 1.20
N LYS A 167 29.73 -19.66 0.30
CA LYS A 167 29.44 -18.68 -0.74
C LYS A 167 28.91 -17.38 -0.13
N SER A 168 27.95 -17.47 0.79
CA SER A 168 27.41 -16.32 1.54
C SER A 168 28.49 -15.59 2.36
N ALA A 169 29.43 -16.33 2.98
CA ALA A 169 30.54 -15.74 3.73
C ALA A 169 31.59 -15.02 2.84
N LYS A 170 31.76 -15.46 1.57
CA LYS A 170 32.62 -14.76 0.60
C LYS A 170 31.99 -13.46 0.13
N ASP A 171 30.67 -13.44 -0.09
CA ASP A 171 29.94 -12.24 -0.52
C ASP A 171 29.99 -11.14 0.55
N LEU A 172 29.88 -11.51 1.84
CA LEU A 172 30.07 -10.60 2.98
C LEU A 172 31.49 -9.98 3.06
N LYS A 173 32.53 -10.74 2.72
CA LYS A 173 33.92 -10.23 2.71
C LYS A 173 34.23 -9.31 1.54
N ILE A 174 33.49 -9.42 0.43
CA ILE A 174 33.62 -8.52 -0.72
C ILE A 174 33.09 -7.13 -0.36
N ASP A 175 31.97 -7.05 0.36
CA ASP A 175 31.40 -5.78 0.84
C ASP A 175 32.29 -5.05 1.86
N GLU A 176 32.97 -5.78 2.75
CA GLU A 176 33.94 -5.16 3.68
C GLU A 176 35.17 -4.60 2.95
N ARG A 177 35.65 -5.28 1.90
CA ARG A 177 36.78 -4.80 1.09
C ARG A 177 36.43 -3.56 0.28
N LEU A 178 35.20 -3.44 -0.22
CA LEU A 178 34.72 -2.24 -0.92
C LEU A 178 34.68 -1.01 0.01
N LYS A 179 34.26 -1.19 1.27
CA LYS A 179 34.26 -0.12 2.29
C LYS A 179 35.67 0.33 2.69
N VAL A 180 36.63 -0.59 2.76
CA VAL A 180 38.05 -0.24 3.02
C VAL A 180 38.67 0.51 1.83
N ASN A 181 38.31 0.14 0.59
CA ASN A 181 38.80 0.84 -0.61
C ASN A 181 38.25 2.27 -0.73
N GLU A 182 36.97 2.51 -0.40
CA GLU A 182 36.43 3.87 -0.34
C GLU A 182 37.17 4.77 0.66
N LYS A 183 37.58 4.21 1.81
CA LYS A 183 38.32 4.95 2.84
C LYS A 183 39.74 5.30 2.38
N ASN A 184 40.39 4.40 1.64
CA ASN A 184 41.73 4.63 1.09
C ASN A 184 41.73 5.59 -0.11
N ILE A 185 40.70 5.56 -0.96
CA ILE A 185 40.52 6.52 -2.06
C ILE A 185 40.35 7.94 -1.50
N LYS A 186 39.61 8.11 -0.40
CA LYS A 186 39.43 9.42 0.27
C LYS A 186 40.73 9.96 0.86
N ASN A 187 41.60 9.10 1.41
CA ASN A 187 42.91 9.52 1.93
C ASN A 187 43.92 9.86 0.83
N THR A 188 43.80 9.27 -0.37
CA THR A 188 44.74 9.49 -1.48
C THR A 188 44.42 10.79 -2.25
N LEU A 189 43.17 11.27 -2.17
CA LEU A 189 42.73 12.52 -2.81
C LEU A 189 43.04 13.79 -2.00
N GLY A 190 43.70 13.67 -0.83
CA GLY A 190 44.19 14.83 -0.08
C GLY A 190 43.11 15.81 0.40
N ILE A 191 41.85 15.37 0.50
CA ILE A 191 40.74 16.20 0.96
C ILE A 191 40.86 16.35 2.47
N SER A 192 41.29 17.52 2.94
CA SER A 192 41.40 17.79 4.38
C SER A 192 40.02 18.03 5.00
N GLU A 193 39.79 17.53 6.23
CA GLU A 193 38.54 17.73 6.98
C GLU A 193 38.17 19.21 7.20
N THR A 194 39.10 20.12 6.95
CA THR A 194 38.93 21.58 7.03
C THR A 194 38.11 22.16 5.87
N GLU A 195 38.14 21.56 4.68
CA GLU A 195 37.41 22.10 3.50
C GLU A 195 35.91 21.76 3.51
N MET A 196 35.50 20.68 4.20
CA MET A 196 34.07 20.35 4.38
C MET A 196 33.34 21.23 5.40
N ARG A 197 34.06 22.04 6.20
CA ARG A 197 33.45 22.92 7.21
C ARG A 197 33.10 24.32 6.67
N GLU A 198 33.81 24.82 5.65
CA GLU A 198 33.51 26.14 5.07
C GLU A 198 32.38 26.11 4.02
N GLU A 199 32.19 24.99 3.33
CA GLU A 199 31.10 24.86 2.34
C GLU A 199 29.72 24.70 3.00
N ASN A 200 29.68 24.18 4.23
CA ASN A 200 28.45 24.05 5.03
C ASN A 200 28.09 25.31 5.82
N SER A 201 29.03 26.21 6.13
CA SER A 201 28.70 27.46 6.83
C SER A 201 28.11 28.52 5.88
N LYS A 202 28.59 28.61 4.63
CA LYS A 202 28.08 29.56 3.62
C LYS A 202 26.70 29.22 3.06
N LYS A 203 26.22 27.99 3.23
CA LYS A 203 24.87 27.57 2.82
C LYS A 203 23.80 27.91 3.87
N THR A 204 24.20 28.26 5.08
CA THR A 204 23.28 28.49 6.21
C THR A 204 22.89 29.97 6.38
N GLU A 205 23.64 30.91 5.80
CA GLU A 205 23.38 32.37 5.95
C GLU A 205 22.52 33.02 4.85
N LYS A 206 22.11 32.27 3.80
CA LYS A 206 21.26 32.80 2.72
C LYS A 206 19.77 32.39 2.77
N ASN A 207 19.33 31.71 3.83
CA ASN A 207 17.94 31.29 3.99
C ASN A 207 17.17 32.05 5.09
N SER A 208 17.65 33.22 5.52
CA SER A 208 17.02 34.07 6.53
C SER A 208 16.35 35.33 5.98
N LEU A 209 15.74 35.30 4.79
CA LEU A 209 14.80 36.34 4.35
C LEU A 209 13.83 35.77 3.30
N GLY A 210 12.74 35.20 3.77
CA GLY A 210 11.69 34.62 2.94
C GLY A 210 10.56 34.02 3.78
N LYS A 211 10.01 34.81 4.72
CA LYS A 211 8.78 34.44 5.43
C LYS A 211 7.60 34.50 4.46
N ALA A 212 7.27 33.37 3.86
CA ALA A 212 5.92 33.07 3.40
C ALA A 212 5.40 31.87 4.19
N HIS A 213 4.25 32.04 4.83
CA HIS A 213 3.52 31.01 5.56
C HIS A 213 3.34 29.76 4.68
N CYS A 214 4.13 28.72 4.94
CA CYS A 214 3.85 27.36 4.50
C CYS A 214 3.46 26.57 5.75
N GLN A 215 2.16 26.29 5.88
CA GLN A 215 1.59 25.47 6.93
C GLN A 215 2.21 24.06 6.84
N LYS A 216 3.07 23.71 7.80
CA LYS A 216 3.40 22.30 8.07
C LYS A 216 2.18 21.67 8.73
N GLU A 217 1.28 21.09 7.95
CA GLU A 217 0.24 20.19 8.44
C GLU A 217 0.92 19.01 9.16
N LYS A 218 0.69 18.91 10.47
CA LYS A 218 1.09 17.75 11.27
C LYS A 218 0.23 16.56 10.83
N HIS A 219 0.75 15.70 9.96
CA HIS A 219 0.16 14.38 9.78
C HIS A 219 0.35 13.59 11.09
N GLN A 220 -0.76 13.41 11.80
CA GLN A 220 -0.86 12.68 13.06
C GLN A 220 -0.53 11.20 12.79
N LYS A 221 0.47 10.67 13.51
CA LYS A 221 0.98 9.31 13.36
C LYS A 221 -0.06 8.32 13.90
N TYR A 222 -0.87 7.72 13.04
CA TYR A 222 -1.79 6.65 13.41
C TYR A 222 -1.03 5.31 13.44
N GLU A 223 -0.50 4.92 14.60
CA GLU A 223 0.12 3.61 14.85
C GLU A 223 -0.94 2.54 15.19
N GLU A 224 -1.93 2.35 14.33
CA GLU A 224 -2.91 1.27 14.49
C GLU A 224 -2.87 0.31 13.29
N GLU A 225 -2.97 -0.99 13.54
CA GLU A 225 -3.01 -2.05 12.52
C GLU A 225 -3.98 -1.71 11.37
N GLY A 226 -3.52 -1.87 10.13
CA GLY A 226 -4.36 -1.72 8.93
C GLY A 226 -3.67 -1.04 7.75
N HIS A 227 -4.46 -0.61 6.78
CA HIS A 227 -3.97 0.11 5.59
C HIS A 227 -4.46 1.55 5.63
N TYR A 228 -3.57 2.49 5.31
CA TYR A 228 -3.89 3.91 5.30
C TYR A 228 -3.52 4.53 3.96
N THR A 229 -4.47 5.22 3.34
CA THR A 229 -4.24 5.93 2.08
C THR A 229 -4.64 7.38 2.21
N THR A 230 -3.75 8.31 1.87
CA THR A 230 -4.11 9.71 1.67
C THR A 230 -4.02 10.04 0.19
N THR A 231 -5.08 10.61 -0.35
CA THR A 231 -5.17 11.05 -1.74
C THR A 231 -5.57 12.51 -1.80
N LYS A 232 -4.78 13.31 -2.52
CA LYS A 232 -5.03 14.74 -2.77
C LYS A 232 -5.27 14.94 -4.25
N TYR A 233 -6.32 15.69 -4.57
CA TYR A 233 -6.67 16.05 -5.93
C TYR A 233 -6.51 17.54 -6.14
N LYS A 234 -5.83 17.89 -7.24
CA LYS A 234 -5.57 19.26 -7.64
C LYS A 234 -5.94 19.44 -9.11
N ASN A 235 -6.57 20.54 -9.47
CA ASN A 235 -6.77 20.83 -10.88
C ASN A 235 -5.46 21.30 -11.52
N MET A 236 -5.15 20.84 -12.74
CA MET A 236 -3.91 21.21 -13.44
C MET A 236 -3.82 22.69 -13.84
N HIS A 237 -4.97 23.34 -14.04
CA HIS A 237 -5.07 24.67 -14.65
C HIS A 237 -5.70 25.71 -13.74
N PHE A 238 -6.29 25.30 -12.62
CA PHE A 238 -6.89 26.18 -11.63
C PHE A 238 -6.16 26.06 -10.30
N ASP A 239 -6.12 27.16 -9.55
CA ASP A 239 -5.50 27.18 -8.23
C ASP A 239 -6.27 26.31 -7.21
N GLU A 240 -5.59 25.94 -6.13
CA GLU A 240 -6.19 25.21 -5.01
C GLU A 240 -7.26 26.05 -4.28
N SER A 241 -7.25 27.37 -4.48
CA SER A 241 -8.29 28.24 -3.93
C SER A 241 -9.63 28.11 -4.65
N THR A 242 -9.66 27.45 -5.82
CA THR A 242 -10.86 27.21 -6.63
C THR A 242 -11.49 25.85 -6.31
N PHE A 243 -10.66 24.80 -6.27
CA PHE A 243 -11.07 23.42 -6.03
C PHE A 243 -9.99 22.69 -5.23
N LYS A 244 -10.41 22.03 -4.15
CA LYS A 244 -9.57 21.13 -3.37
C LYS A 244 -10.39 19.89 -3.01
N MET A 245 -9.77 18.72 -3.15
CA MET A 245 -10.39 17.49 -2.69
C MET A 245 -9.35 16.61 -2.01
N ASN A 246 -9.66 16.20 -0.79
CA ASN A 246 -8.86 15.27 0.00
C ASN A 246 -9.68 14.02 0.26
N ILE A 247 -9.02 12.87 0.18
CA ILE A 247 -9.60 11.60 0.56
C ILE A 247 -8.62 10.87 1.46
N ASP A 248 -9.03 10.59 2.69
CA ASP A 248 -8.29 9.73 3.62
C ASP A 248 -9.04 8.40 3.76
N THR A 249 -8.32 7.30 3.59
CA THR A 249 -8.87 5.95 3.68
C THR A 249 -8.16 5.19 4.79
N LYS A 250 -8.92 4.55 5.68
CA LYS A 250 -8.42 3.59 6.66
C LYS A 250 -9.15 2.26 6.45
N VAL A 251 -8.39 1.20 6.23
CA VAL A 251 -8.89 -0.18 6.26
C VAL A 251 -8.41 -0.82 7.55
N THR A 252 -9.32 -1.32 8.37
CA THR A 252 -9.00 -1.87 9.70
C THR A 252 -9.99 -2.94 10.12
N THR A 253 -9.59 -3.83 11.03
CA THR A 253 -10.49 -4.76 11.73
C THR A 253 -11.31 -4.06 12.82
N ASN A 254 -10.92 -2.84 13.22
CA ASN A 254 -11.62 -2.06 14.24
C ASN A 254 -12.94 -1.45 13.73
N GLU A 255 -14.07 -2.00 14.19
CA GLU A 255 -15.42 -1.50 13.87
C GLU A 255 -15.71 -0.10 14.40
N HIS A 256 -14.94 0.38 15.38
CA HIS A 256 -15.18 1.64 16.07
C HIS A 256 -14.16 2.72 15.73
N PHE A 257 -13.31 2.49 14.71
CA PHE A 257 -12.41 3.52 14.19
C PHE A 257 -13.17 4.79 13.80
N LYS A 258 -12.59 5.94 14.14
CA LYS A 258 -13.13 7.26 13.83
C LYS A 258 -11.99 8.17 13.37
N PHE A 259 -12.22 8.87 12.27
CA PHE A 259 -11.39 10.02 11.92
C PHE A 259 -11.61 11.15 12.92
N ASN A 260 -10.58 11.94 13.19
CA ASN A 260 -10.69 13.16 13.99
C ASN A 260 -11.34 14.28 13.15
N THR A 261 -12.64 14.16 12.90
CA THR A 261 -13.46 15.07 12.08
C THR A 261 -14.89 15.10 12.60
N ASP A 262 -15.58 16.21 12.38
CA ASP A 262 -17.01 16.40 12.61
C ASP A 262 -17.87 15.95 11.41
N ALA A 263 -17.25 15.38 10.37
CA ALA A 263 -17.98 14.89 9.21
C ALA A 263 -18.93 13.72 9.58
N PRO A 264 -20.18 13.73 9.09
CA PRO A 264 -21.14 12.68 9.41
C PRO A 264 -20.73 11.35 8.77
N VAL A 265 -20.91 10.26 9.52
CA VAL A 265 -20.66 8.89 9.06
C VAL A 265 -21.89 8.33 8.35
N GLU A 266 -21.69 7.76 7.17
CA GLU A 266 -22.69 6.98 6.44
C GLU A 266 -22.22 5.54 6.30
N VAL A 267 -22.99 4.63 6.90
CA VAL A 267 -22.76 3.19 6.81
C VAL A 267 -23.42 2.68 5.54
N ILE A 268 -22.64 1.99 4.70
CA ILE A 268 -23.10 1.49 3.41
C ILE A 268 -23.03 -0.02 3.40
N ASP A 269 -24.14 -0.65 3.02
CA ASP A 269 -24.20 -2.07 2.72
C ASP A 269 -23.99 -2.29 1.22
N PHE A 270 -22.80 -2.75 0.83
CA PHE A 270 -22.45 -2.99 -0.58
C PHE A 270 -23.42 -3.98 -1.27
N ARG A 271 -24.09 -4.86 -0.52
CA ARG A 271 -24.99 -5.89 -1.05
C ARG A 271 -26.29 -5.31 -1.57
N THR A 272 -26.76 -4.23 -0.94
CA THR A 272 -28.10 -3.65 -1.18
C THR A 272 -28.05 -2.20 -1.63
N TYR A 273 -26.87 -1.58 -1.67
CA TYR A 273 -26.71 -0.18 -2.06
C TYR A 273 -27.25 0.10 -3.48
N PHE A 274 -26.94 -0.78 -4.43
CA PHE A 274 -27.48 -0.70 -5.79
C PHE A 274 -28.75 -1.54 -5.94
N LYS A 275 -29.57 -1.19 -6.95
CA LYS A 275 -30.81 -1.90 -7.27
C LYS A 275 -30.57 -3.40 -7.54
N GLU A 276 -29.49 -3.71 -8.26
CA GLU A 276 -29.03 -5.08 -8.44
C GLU A 276 -28.26 -5.53 -7.20
N LYS A 277 -28.93 -6.33 -6.38
CA LYS A 277 -28.37 -6.85 -5.13
C LYS A 277 -27.23 -7.83 -5.39
N MET A 278 -26.20 -7.79 -4.54
CA MET A 278 -25.06 -8.71 -4.61
C MET A 278 -24.96 -9.53 -3.34
N VAL A 279 -25.85 -10.52 -3.23
CA VAL A 279 -25.93 -11.40 -2.05
C VAL A 279 -25.18 -12.71 -2.23
N LYS A 280 -24.83 -13.09 -3.46
CA LYS A 280 -24.04 -14.30 -3.74
C LYS A 280 -23.11 -14.02 -4.91
N VAL A 281 -21.86 -14.41 -4.78
CA VAL A 281 -20.87 -14.39 -5.87
C VAL A 281 -20.15 -15.72 -5.82
N ASP A 282 -20.20 -16.45 -6.92
CA ASP A 282 -19.63 -17.80 -6.98
C ASP A 282 -20.17 -18.73 -5.88
N ASP A 283 -19.26 -19.33 -5.12
CA ASP A 283 -19.50 -20.19 -3.97
C ASP A 283 -19.70 -19.42 -2.66
N ARG A 284 -19.41 -18.10 -2.63
CA ARG A 284 -19.58 -17.26 -1.45
C ARG A 284 -20.99 -16.67 -1.38
N ASP A 285 -21.64 -16.85 -0.24
CA ASP A 285 -22.96 -16.32 0.07
C ASP A 285 -22.85 -15.24 1.15
N TYR A 286 -23.18 -14.01 0.78
CA TYR A 286 -23.15 -12.82 1.62
C TYR A 286 -24.52 -12.43 2.17
N SER A 287 -25.54 -13.28 2.03
CA SER A 287 -26.84 -13.07 2.69
C SER A 287 -26.69 -13.05 4.23
N GLY A 288 -27.70 -12.57 4.96
CA GLY A 288 -27.70 -12.58 6.42
C GLY A 288 -26.47 -11.93 7.07
N ASN A 289 -25.94 -12.53 8.14
CA ASN A 289 -24.73 -12.07 8.82
C ASN A 289 -23.49 -12.75 8.23
N PHE A 290 -22.92 -12.19 7.17
CA PHE A 290 -21.72 -12.76 6.54
C PHE A 290 -20.47 -12.71 7.44
N SER A 291 -20.46 -11.88 8.49
CA SER A 291 -19.30 -11.80 9.40
C SER A 291 -19.13 -12.98 10.32
N GLU A 292 -20.14 -13.84 10.45
CA GLU A 292 -20.01 -15.14 11.11
C GLU A 292 -19.34 -16.19 10.21
N ARG A 293 -19.31 -15.95 8.89
CA ARG A 293 -18.85 -16.90 7.87
C ARG A 293 -17.48 -16.56 7.28
N TYR A 294 -17.14 -15.28 7.26
CA TYR A 294 -15.93 -14.77 6.62
C TYR A 294 -15.20 -13.79 7.52
N PRO A 295 -13.85 -13.72 7.44
CA PRO A 295 -13.11 -12.61 8.02
C PRO A 295 -13.67 -11.30 7.47
N CYS A 296 -13.64 -10.24 8.30
CA CYS A 296 -14.18 -8.96 7.90
C CYS A 296 -13.23 -7.82 8.24
N VAL A 297 -13.19 -6.84 7.35
CA VAL A 297 -12.57 -5.53 7.61
C VAL A 297 -13.56 -4.42 7.34
N TYR A 298 -13.27 -3.27 7.90
CA TYR A 298 -14.02 -2.03 7.75
C TYR A 298 -13.19 -1.05 6.95
N VAL A 299 -13.77 -0.57 5.84
CA VAL A 299 -13.21 0.46 4.98
C VAL A 299 -13.86 1.78 5.37
N TYR A 300 -13.07 2.68 5.96
CA TYR A 300 -13.46 4.05 6.27
C TYR A 300 -12.85 4.98 5.24
N LYS A 301 -13.68 5.79 4.59
CA LYS A 301 -13.22 6.78 3.60
C LYS A 301 -13.76 8.15 3.97
N PHE A 302 -12.90 8.99 4.52
CA PHE A 302 -13.17 10.40 4.75
C PHE A 302 -12.96 11.15 3.43
N VAL A 303 -14.00 11.82 2.96
CA VAL A 303 -13.98 12.63 1.75
C VAL A 303 -14.28 14.07 2.14
N GLU A 304 -13.41 14.97 1.72
CA GLU A 304 -13.58 16.41 1.85
C GLU A 304 -13.44 17.05 0.47
N VAL A 305 -14.49 17.76 0.03
CA VAL A 305 -14.53 18.49 -1.22
C VAL A 305 -14.82 19.96 -0.93
N GLU A 306 -13.90 20.82 -1.32
CA GLU A 306 -14.01 22.26 -1.21
C GLU A 306 -14.10 22.87 -2.61
N ILE A 307 -15.16 23.65 -2.84
CA ILE A 307 -15.35 24.42 -4.06
C ILE A 307 -15.58 25.87 -3.68
N ASN A 308 -14.70 26.76 -4.15
CA ASN A 308 -14.81 28.18 -3.89
C ASN A 308 -15.67 28.88 -4.94
N SER A 309 -16.93 28.49 -5.02
CA SER A 309 -17.93 29.14 -5.86
C SER A 309 -19.25 29.25 -5.13
N LYS A 310 -19.82 30.47 -5.10
CA LYS A 310 -21.15 30.70 -4.51
C LYS A 310 -22.26 30.07 -5.35
N LEU A 311 -22.10 30.04 -6.67
CA LEU A 311 -23.10 29.51 -7.60
C LEU A 311 -23.00 27.99 -7.79
N LEU A 312 -21.79 27.44 -7.67
CA LEU A 312 -21.51 26.03 -7.95
C LEU A 312 -21.30 25.18 -6.70
N GLY A 313 -21.68 25.69 -5.52
CA GLY A 313 -21.52 24.97 -4.25
C GLY A 313 -22.22 23.59 -4.24
N TRP A 314 -23.31 23.43 -4.99
CA TRP A 314 -24.03 22.17 -5.13
C TRP A 314 -23.18 21.06 -5.78
N ILE A 315 -22.18 21.40 -6.61
CA ILE A 315 -21.28 20.43 -7.27
C ILE A 315 -20.52 19.61 -6.22
N SER A 316 -20.11 20.22 -5.10
CA SER A 316 -19.38 19.51 -4.04
C SER A 316 -20.17 18.31 -3.50
N LYS A 317 -21.49 18.43 -3.38
CA LYS A 317 -22.38 17.35 -2.93
C LYS A 317 -22.51 16.24 -3.98
N GLU A 318 -22.62 16.61 -5.25
CA GLU A 318 -22.67 15.62 -6.34
C GLU A 318 -21.34 14.88 -6.51
N VAL A 319 -20.20 15.55 -6.30
CA VAL A 319 -18.88 14.89 -6.28
C VAL A 319 -18.80 13.87 -5.14
N VAL A 320 -19.20 14.25 -3.92
CA VAL A 320 -19.24 13.33 -2.76
C VAL A 320 -20.15 12.13 -3.04
N LYS A 321 -21.32 12.35 -3.66
CA LYS A 321 -22.26 11.29 -4.06
C LYS A 321 -21.66 10.37 -5.14
N SER A 322 -21.03 10.93 -6.17
CA SER A 322 -20.38 10.15 -7.22
C SER A 322 -19.23 9.32 -6.66
N LEU A 323 -18.43 9.86 -5.73
CA LEU A 323 -17.36 9.13 -5.08
C LEU A 323 -17.88 7.97 -4.22
N ARG A 324 -19.02 8.17 -3.54
CA ARG A 324 -19.71 7.11 -2.82
C ARG A 324 -20.11 5.98 -3.76
N ASP A 325 -20.75 6.31 -4.88
CA ASP A 325 -21.17 5.31 -5.89
C ASP A 325 -19.95 4.53 -6.42
N SER A 326 -18.89 5.22 -6.84
CA SER A 326 -17.67 4.57 -7.35
C SER A 326 -16.95 3.72 -6.30
N MET A 327 -16.96 4.12 -5.03
CA MET A 327 -16.37 3.32 -3.95
C MET A 327 -17.13 2.01 -3.71
N VAL A 328 -18.46 2.06 -3.75
CA VAL A 328 -19.28 0.84 -3.60
C VAL A 328 -19.12 -0.06 -4.82
N GLU A 329 -19.06 0.52 -6.02
CA GLU A 329 -18.81 -0.22 -7.26
C GLU A 329 -17.46 -0.93 -7.23
N LEU A 330 -16.38 -0.21 -6.88
CA LEU A 330 -15.05 -0.81 -6.72
C LEU A 330 -15.05 -1.92 -5.67
N THR A 331 -15.73 -1.73 -4.54
CA THR A 331 -15.89 -2.77 -3.51
C THR A 331 -16.61 -4.00 -4.06
N ARG A 332 -17.67 -3.81 -4.87
CA ARG A 332 -18.36 -4.92 -5.53
C ARG A 332 -17.46 -5.64 -6.53
N ASP A 333 -16.58 -4.93 -7.23
CA ASP A 333 -15.64 -5.53 -8.17
C ASP A 333 -14.55 -6.34 -7.46
N VAL A 334 -14.05 -5.88 -6.31
CA VAL A 334 -13.16 -6.68 -5.44
C VAL A 334 -13.82 -8.03 -5.12
N ILE A 335 -15.11 -8.02 -4.78
CA ILE A 335 -15.86 -9.23 -4.46
C ILE A 335 -16.14 -10.06 -5.71
N ARG A 336 -16.58 -9.43 -6.80
CA ARG A 336 -16.95 -10.08 -8.06
C ARG A 336 -15.78 -10.85 -8.67
N PHE A 337 -14.59 -10.28 -8.60
CA PHE A 337 -13.38 -10.86 -9.19
C PHE A 337 -12.58 -11.72 -8.21
N HIS A 338 -13.15 -12.09 -7.07
CA HIS A 338 -12.47 -12.85 -6.02
C HIS A 338 -11.74 -14.09 -6.54
N LYS A 339 -12.35 -14.90 -7.41
CA LYS A 339 -11.69 -16.08 -8.01
C LYS A 339 -10.45 -15.75 -8.85
N GLU A 340 -10.40 -14.57 -9.47
CA GLU A 340 -9.30 -14.18 -10.35
C GLU A 340 -8.06 -13.77 -9.55
N TRP A 341 -8.24 -13.12 -8.40
CA TRP A 341 -7.12 -12.58 -7.63
C TRP A 341 -6.78 -13.36 -6.35
N LYS A 342 -7.69 -14.18 -5.80
CA LYS A 342 -7.47 -14.87 -4.52
C LYS A 342 -6.18 -15.68 -4.49
N ASN A 343 -5.87 -16.37 -5.58
CA ASN A 343 -4.72 -17.25 -5.69
C ASN A 343 -3.52 -16.58 -6.39
N MET A 344 -3.64 -15.30 -6.73
CA MET A 344 -2.56 -14.57 -7.39
C MET A 344 -1.45 -14.30 -6.40
N LYS A 345 -0.22 -14.67 -6.76
CA LYS A 345 0.96 -14.38 -5.94
C LYS A 345 1.26 -12.88 -5.94
N GLU A 346 1.98 -12.41 -4.93
CA GLU A 346 2.32 -10.99 -4.81
C GLU A 346 3.15 -10.51 -6.02
N GLU A 347 4.06 -11.35 -6.53
CA GLU A 347 4.89 -11.04 -7.71
C GLU A 347 4.06 -10.97 -9.00
N GLU A 348 3.04 -11.83 -9.12
CA GLU A 348 2.12 -11.82 -10.26
C GLU A 348 1.27 -10.55 -10.25
N LEU A 349 0.79 -10.14 -9.07
CA LEU A 349 0.03 -8.92 -8.89
C LEU A 349 0.89 -7.67 -9.15
N ASP A 350 2.13 -7.65 -8.68
CA ASP A 350 3.10 -6.59 -8.97
C ASP A 350 3.34 -6.47 -10.49
N LYS A 351 3.56 -7.60 -11.18
CA LYS A 351 3.76 -7.62 -12.63
C LYS A 351 2.52 -7.12 -13.38
N TYR A 352 1.33 -7.54 -12.96
CA TYR A 352 0.06 -7.10 -13.55
C TYR A 352 -0.12 -5.59 -13.42
N GLU A 353 0.15 -5.03 -12.23
CA GLU A 353 0.12 -3.59 -12.02
C GLU A 353 1.14 -2.85 -12.88
N ASP A 354 2.38 -3.34 -12.96
CA ASP A 354 3.42 -2.74 -13.79
C ASP A 354 3.05 -2.71 -15.27
N GLU A 355 2.39 -3.76 -15.79
CA GLU A 355 1.89 -3.81 -17.15
C GLU A 355 0.80 -2.75 -17.39
N VAL A 356 -0.13 -2.60 -16.43
CA VAL A 356 -1.17 -1.55 -16.48
C VAL A 356 -0.54 -0.16 -16.43
N VAL A 357 0.39 0.08 -15.50
CA VAL A 357 1.09 1.35 -15.37
C VAL A 357 1.83 1.69 -16.66
N LYS A 358 2.62 0.75 -17.22
CA LYS A 358 3.34 0.95 -18.49
C LYS A 358 2.40 1.27 -19.64
N LYS A 359 1.26 0.60 -19.72
CA LYS A 359 0.24 0.85 -20.76
C LYS A 359 -0.31 2.28 -20.71
N PHE A 360 -0.44 2.85 -19.51
CA PHE A 360 -1.03 4.17 -19.29
C PHE A 360 -0.02 5.23 -18.84
N MET A 361 1.28 4.96 -18.96
CA MET A 361 2.32 5.92 -18.65
C MET A 361 2.45 6.93 -19.80
N GLN A 362 2.61 8.22 -19.48
CA GLN A 362 2.83 9.22 -20.52
C GLN A 362 4.11 8.91 -21.29
N SER A 363 3.99 8.64 -22.59
CA SER A 363 5.12 8.68 -23.52
C SER A 363 5.58 10.14 -23.59
N LYS A 364 6.70 10.45 -22.95
CA LYS A 364 7.31 11.78 -22.99
C LYS A 364 7.73 12.18 -24.39
#